data_AF-A0AAW2Q5E7-F1
#
_entry.id   AF-A0AAW2Q5E7-F1
#
_cell.length_a   1.000
_cell.length_b   1.000
_cell.length_c   1.000
_cell.angle_alpha   90.00
_cell.angle_beta   90.00
_cell.angle_gamma   90.00
#
_symmetry.space_group_name_H-M   'P 1'
#
loop_
_entity.id
_entity.type
_entity.pdbx_description
1 polymer ?
#
loop_
_entity_poly.entity_id
_entity_poly.type
_entity_poly.pdbx_seq_one_letter_code
_entity_poly.pdbx_strand_id
1 'polypeptide(L)'
;MVKFLKPNKAVILLQGRFAGHKATIVRNFDDGTRDRAYGHCLVAGVAKYPSKVIRKDSAKKQAKKSRVKAFIKLVNYNHIMPTRYTLDVDLKDVVSADALVSRDKKVTACKEVKAKFEERFKTGKNRWFFSKLRF
;
A
#
# COMPACT_ATOMS: atom_id res chain seq x y z
N MET A 1 -6.90 6.07 26.20
CA MET A 1 -6.75 6.72 24.88
C MET A 1 -6.87 5.67 23.78
N VAL A 2 -7.69 5.88 22.73
CA VAL A 2 -7.96 4.86 21.70
C VAL A 2 -6.83 4.82 20.67
N LYS A 3 -6.29 3.63 20.36
CA LYS A 3 -5.27 3.44 19.32
C LYS A 3 -5.84 3.79 17.94
N PHE A 4 -5.16 4.69 17.21
CA PHE A 4 -5.60 5.15 15.88
C PHE A 4 -4.88 4.46 14.71
N LEU A 5 -3.74 3.82 14.98
CA LEU A 5 -3.10 2.91 14.04
C LEU A 5 -3.94 1.63 14.00
N LYS A 6 -4.72 1.48 12.93
CA LYS A 6 -5.61 0.36 12.71
C LYS A 6 -5.40 -0.18 11.29
N PRO A 7 -5.80 -1.43 11.01
CA PRO A 7 -5.90 -1.93 9.64
C PRO A 7 -6.72 -0.96 8.78
N ASN A 8 -6.41 -0.89 7.49
CA ASN A 8 -7.02 -0.01 6.49
C ASN A 8 -6.72 1.49 6.67
N LYS A 9 -5.87 1.86 7.64
CA LYS A 9 -5.37 3.23 7.77
C LYS A 9 -4.32 3.52 6.71
N ALA A 10 -4.48 4.63 6.00
CA ALA A 10 -3.50 5.07 5.02
C ALA A 10 -2.34 5.80 5.70
N VAL A 11 -1.13 5.47 5.29
CA VAL A 11 0.13 5.96 5.85
C VAL A 11 1.09 6.34 4.72
N ILE A 12 2.03 7.23 5.03
CA ILE A 12 3.14 7.58 4.14
C ILE A 12 4.40 6.95 4.71
N LEU A 13 5.21 6.30 3.86
CA LEU A 13 6.51 5.80 4.27
C LEU A 13 7.52 6.94 4.35
N LEU A 14 8.22 7.07 5.47
CA LEU A 14 9.21 8.12 5.66
C LEU A 14 10.59 7.72 5.16
N GLN A 15 10.95 6.44 5.25
CA GLN A 15 12.32 5.97 5.02
C GLN A 15 12.40 4.67 4.18
N GLY A 16 13.60 4.44 3.64
CA GLY A 16 13.95 3.29 2.81
C GLY A 16 13.51 3.41 1.35
N ARG A 17 13.59 2.31 0.60
CA ARG A 17 13.37 2.28 -0.87
C ARG A 17 12.04 2.89 -1.36
N PHE A 18 11.02 2.94 -0.50
CA PHE A 18 9.69 3.47 -0.83
C PHE A 18 9.35 4.73 -0.03
N ALA A 19 10.35 5.50 0.42
CA ALA A 19 10.14 6.79 1.07
C ALA A 19 9.29 7.72 0.19
N GLY A 20 8.33 8.42 0.79
CA GLY A 20 7.35 9.26 0.10
C GLY A 20 6.22 8.51 -0.60
N HIS A 21 6.19 7.17 -0.55
CA HIS A 21 5.10 6.37 -1.09
C HIS A 21 3.97 6.17 -0.08
N LYS A 22 2.74 6.17 -0.59
CA LYS A 22 1.51 5.90 0.15
C LYS A 22 1.31 4.39 0.27
N ALA A 23 0.93 3.96 1.47
CA ALA A 23 0.64 2.58 1.80
C ALA A 23 -0.58 2.50 2.73
N THR A 24 -1.20 1.33 2.80
CA THR A 24 -2.22 1.02 3.80
C THR A 24 -1.67 0.00 4.77
N ILE A 25 -2.04 0.12 6.05
CA ILE A 25 -1.73 -0.88 7.05
C ILE A 25 -2.67 -2.07 6.84
N VAL A 26 -2.11 -3.26 6.65
CA VAL A 26 -2.88 -4.51 6.55
C VAL A 26 -3.02 -5.14 7.93
N ARG A 27 -1.89 -5.23 8.66
CA ARG A 27 -1.83 -5.84 9.99
C ARG A 27 -0.89 -5.06 10.90
N ASN A 28 -1.30 -4.93 12.15
CA ASN A 28 -0.59 -4.23 13.21
C ASN A 28 0.06 -5.26 14.15
N PHE A 29 1.26 -4.96 14.62
CA PHE A 29 2.00 -5.72 15.64
C PHE A 29 2.46 -4.71 16.70
N ASP A 30 1.54 -4.31 17.57
CA ASP A 30 1.78 -3.23 18.53
C ASP A 30 2.82 -3.62 19.59
N ASP A 31 2.75 -4.86 20.07
CA ASP A 31 3.62 -5.39 21.13
C ASP A 31 4.85 -6.12 20.56
N GLY A 32 5.06 -6.00 19.24
CA GLY A 32 6.13 -6.69 18.52
C GLY A 32 5.85 -8.17 18.25
N THR A 33 6.88 -8.86 17.76
CA THR A 33 6.91 -10.30 17.51
C THR A 33 8.22 -10.88 18.06
N ARG A 34 8.33 -12.21 18.11
CA ARG A 34 9.56 -12.89 18.57
C ARG A 34 10.83 -12.38 17.86
N ASP A 35 10.74 -12.10 16.57
CA ASP A 35 11.88 -11.61 15.77
C ASP A 35 12.13 -10.11 15.93
N ARG A 36 11.11 -9.35 16.37
CA ARG A 36 11.13 -7.88 16.43
C ARG A 36 10.34 -7.40 17.64
N ALA A 37 11.04 -7.10 18.73
CA ALA A 37 10.44 -6.65 19.98
C ALA A 37 9.77 -5.25 19.89
N TYR A 38 10.00 -4.49 18.82
CA TYR A 38 9.43 -3.15 18.63
C TYR A 38 8.09 -3.18 17.88
N GLY A 39 7.25 -2.18 18.13
CA GLY A 39 5.98 -1.97 17.43
C GLY A 39 6.18 -1.75 15.92
N HIS A 40 5.48 -2.54 15.12
CA HIS A 40 5.61 -2.50 13.66
C HIS A 40 4.31 -2.91 12.97
N CYS A 41 4.26 -2.73 11.65
CA CYS A 41 3.11 -3.12 10.84
C CYS A 41 3.51 -3.73 9.51
N LEU A 42 2.61 -4.57 9.00
CA LEU A 42 2.64 -5.05 7.63
C LEU A 42 1.85 -4.07 6.76
N VAL A 43 2.51 -3.52 5.75
CA VAL A 43 1.92 -2.53 4.85
C VAL A 43 1.90 -3.04 3.41
N ALA A 44 0.86 -2.63 2.69
CA ALA A 44 0.72 -2.78 1.26
C ALA A 44 0.61 -1.39 0.62
N GLY A 45 1.46 -1.07 -0.35
CA GLY A 45 1.55 0.27 -0.89
C GLY A 45 1.79 0.36 -2.39
N VAL A 46 1.75 1.58 -2.90
CA VAL A 46 1.88 1.87 -4.33
C VAL A 46 3.32 2.22 -4.65
N ALA A 47 4.06 1.31 -5.28
CA ALA A 47 5.43 1.53 -5.77
C ALA A 47 5.47 2.41 -7.01
N LYS A 48 4.51 2.26 -7.91
CA LYS A 48 4.35 3.12 -9.09
C LYS A 48 2.90 3.56 -9.18
N TYR A 49 2.70 4.86 -9.06
CA TYR A 49 1.38 5.49 -9.16
C TYR A 49 0.86 5.45 -10.60
N PRO A 50 -0.47 5.37 -10.77
CA PRO A 50 -1.08 5.59 -12.07
C PRO A 50 -0.85 7.05 -12.52
N SER A 51 -0.70 7.24 -13.82
CA SER A 51 -0.51 8.57 -14.42
C SER A 51 -1.86 9.19 -14.81
N LYS A 52 -1.89 10.53 -14.95
CA LYS A 52 -3.08 11.26 -15.41
C LYS A 52 -3.52 10.74 -16.79
N VAL A 53 -4.75 10.25 -16.85
CA VAL A 53 -5.45 9.85 -18.07
C VAL A 53 -6.20 11.05 -18.63
N ILE A 54 -6.11 11.28 -19.93
CA ILE A 54 -6.85 12.34 -20.62
C ILE A 54 -7.80 11.74 -21.64
N ARG A 55 -8.90 12.44 -21.94
CA ARG A 55 -9.95 11.97 -22.86
C ARG A 55 -9.43 11.65 -24.28
N LYS A 56 -8.38 12.35 -24.72
CA LYS A 56 -7.73 12.15 -26.02
C LYS A 56 -6.85 10.89 -26.10
N ASP A 57 -6.54 10.23 -24.97
CA ASP A 57 -5.71 9.03 -24.99
C ASP A 57 -6.48 7.85 -25.59
N SER A 58 -5.84 7.05 -26.44
CA SER A 58 -6.40 5.79 -26.92
C SER A 58 -6.57 4.77 -25.79
N ALA A 59 -7.51 3.83 -25.93
CA ALA A 59 -7.79 2.80 -24.91
C ALA A 59 -6.52 2.06 -24.42
N LYS A 60 -5.60 1.72 -25.34
CA LYS A 60 -4.31 1.09 -25.02
C LYS A 60 -3.42 1.98 -24.13
N LYS A 61 -3.38 3.29 -24.40
CA LYS A 61 -2.61 4.26 -23.61
C LYS A 61 -3.26 4.52 -22.26
N GLN A 62 -4.59 4.56 -22.20
CA GLN A 62 -5.33 4.67 -20.94
C GLN A 62 -5.02 3.47 -20.03
N ALA A 63 -5.10 2.24 -20.53
CA ALA A 63 -4.78 1.03 -19.78
C ALA A 63 -3.33 1.04 -19.24
N LYS A 64 -2.35 1.47 -20.06
CA LYS A 64 -0.95 1.56 -19.63
C LYS A 64 -0.73 2.61 -18.54
N LYS A 65 -1.46 3.73 -18.58
CA LYS A 65 -1.38 4.81 -17.59
C LYS A 65 -2.07 4.47 -16.28
N SER A 66 -3.17 3.72 -16.32
CA SER A 66 -3.89 3.27 -15.13
C SER A 66 -3.21 2.12 -14.38
N ARG A 67 -2.15 1.53 -14.95
CA ARG A 67 -1.41 0.42 -14.35
C ARG A 67 -0.67 0.85 -13.09
N VAL A 68 -0.88 0.11 -12.01
CA VAL A 68 -0.22 0.31 -10.71
C VAL A 68 0.87 -0.74 -10.52
N LYS A 69 1.94 -0.39 -9.79
CA LYS A 69 2.86 -1.39 -9.22
C LYS A 69 2.70 -1.37 -7.72
N ALA A 70 2.39 -2.50 -7.11
CA ALA A 70 2.27 -2.63 -5.66
C ALA A 70 3.58 -3.10 -5.01
N PHE A 71 3.68 -2.91 -3.70
CA PHE A 71 4.68 -3.54 -2.86
C PHE A 71 4.09 -3.95 -1.52
N ILE A 72 4.72 -4.93 -0.88
CA ILE A 72 4.40 -5.37 0.49
C ILE A 72 5.70 -5.28 1.31
N LYS A 73 5.60 -4.75 2.53
CA LYS A 73 6.74 -4.56 3.42
C LYS A 73 6.33 -4.59 4.90
N LEU A 74 7.20 -5.13 5.74
CA LEU A 74 7.16 -4.94 7.20
C LEU A 74 7.91 -3.65 7.56
N VAL A 75 7.27 -2.75 8.30
CA VAL A 75 7.79 -1.41 8.61
C VAL A 75 7.58 -1.07 10.08
N ASN A 76 8.61 -0.53 10.72
CA ASN A 76 8.56 0.01 12.09
C ASN A 76 7.62 1.24 12.12
N TYR A 77 6.88 1.43 13.20
CA TYR A 77 6.01 2.61 13.37
C TYR A 77 6.73 3.96 13.31
N ASN A 78 8.01 4.03 13.69
CA ASN A 78 8.80 5.26 13.58
C ASN A 78 9.06 5.66 12.11
N HIS A 79 8.97 4.72 11.16
CA HIS A 79 9.26 4.95 9.75
C HIS A 79 7.99 5.19 8.91
N ILE A 80 6.84 5.39 9.57
CA ILE A 80 5.59 5.73 8.92
C ILE A 80 5.06 7.06 9.45
N MET A 81 4.42 7.83 8.57
CA MET A 81 3.63 8.98 8.94
C MET A 81 2.14 8.61 8.79
N PRO A 82 1.41 8.49 9.90
CA PRO A 82 -0.02 8.21 9.86
C PRO A 82 -0.78 9.38 9.25
N THR A 83 -1.81 9.09 8.46
CA THR A 83 -2.65 10.15 7.86
C THR A 83 -4.09 10.06 8.33
N ARG A 84 -4.86 11.12 8.10
CA ARG A 84 -6.31 11.12 8.30
C ARG A 84 -7.02 10.02 7.49
N TYR A 85 -6.53 9.73 6.29
CA TYR A 85 -7.24 8.91 5.32
C TYR A 85 -7.27 7.42 5.67
N THR A 86 -8.30 6.75 5.19
CA THR A 86 -8.44 5.29 5.20
C THR A 86 -8.56 4.78 3.77
N LEU A 87 -8.13 3.55 3.55
CA LEU A 87 -8.30 2.84 2.29
C LEU A 87 -9.16 1.62 2.55
N ASP A 88 -10.38 1.68 2.03
CA ASP A 88 -11.37 0.62 2.13
C ASP A 88 -11.13 -0.41 1.00
N VAL A 89 -10.10 -1.24 1.20
CA VAL A 89 -9.76 -2.37 0.36
C VAL A 89 -9.38 -3.51 1.29
N ASP A 90 -10.11 -4.63 1.22
CA ASP A 90 -9.77 -5.78 2.04
C ASP A 90 -8.55 -6.50 1.48
N LEU A 91 -7.45 -6.45 2.22
CA LEU A 91 -6.17 -7.06 1.87
C LEU A 91 -5.73 -8.10 2.90
N LYS A 92 -6.54 -8.39 3.93
CA LYS A 92 -6.11 -9.26 5.03
C LYS A 92 -5.82 -10.67 4.58
N ASP A 93 -6.63 -11.21 3.67
CA ASP A 93 -6.48 -12.57 3.17
C ASP A 93 -5.36 -12.71 2.13
N VAL A 94 -5.00 -11.60 1.47
CA VAL A 94 -4.00 -11.56 0.40
C VAL A 94 -2.59 -11.37 0.95
N VAL A 95 -2.46 -10.63 2.04
CA VAL A 95 -1.17 -10.16 2.54
C VAL A 95 -0.92 -10.68 3.96
N SER A 96 -0.15 -11.76 4.04
CA SER A 96 0.33 -12.34 5.29
C SER A 96 1.81 -12.03 5.56
N ALA A 97 2.25 -12.21 6.80
CA ALA A 97 3.67 -12.11 7.15
C ALA A 97 4.50 -13.21 6.46
N ASP A 98 3.95 -14.40 6.30
CA ASP A 98 4.61 -15.54 5.63
C ASP A 98 4.88 -15.28 4.15
N ALA A 99 4.05 -14.45 3.51
CA ALA A 99 4.27 -14.04 2.13
C ALA A 99 5.59 -13.26 1.96
N LEU A 100 6.19 -12.74 3.05
CA LEU A 100 7.48 -12.05 3.00
C LEU A 100 8.70 -12.97 3.12
N VAL A 101 8.51 -14.25 3.49
CA VAL A 101 9.62 -15.19 3.72
C VAL A 101 10.27 -15.61 2.40
N SER A 102 9.47 -15.93 1.38
CA SER A 102 9.99 -16.31 0.06
C SER A 102 9.67 -15.25 -1.00
N ARG A 103 10.58 -15.11 -1.96
CA ARG A 103 10.43 -14.15 -3.06
C ARG A 103 9.19 -14.43 -3.90
N ASP A 104 8.91 -15.70 -4.18
CA ASP A 104 7.80 -16.09 -5.06
C ASP A 104 6.45 -15.80 -4.43
N LYS A 105 6.26 -16.15 -3.15
CA LYS A 105 5.04 -15.81 -2.39
C LYS A 105 4.83 -14.30 -2.35
N LYS A 106 5.90 -13.53 -2.14
CA LYS A 106 5.85 -12.06 -2.15
C LYS A 106 5.41 -11.50 -3.50
N VAL A 107 5.92 -12.07 -4.59
CA VAL A 107 5.58 -11.66 -5.96
C VAL A 107 4.11 -11.96 -6.24
N THR A 108 3.60 -13.12 -5.85
CA THR A 108 2.19 -13.51 -6.00
C THR A 108 1.27 -12.57 -5.22
N ALA A 109 1.54 -12.35 -3.93
CA ALA A 109 0.76 -11.42 -3.12
C ALA A 109 0.80 -9.98 -3.70
N CYS A 110 1.94 -9.53 -4.23
CA CYS A 110 2.02 -8.23 -4.89
C CYS A 110 1.18 -8.14 -6.18
N LYS A 111 0.99 -9.25 -6.92
CA LYS A 111 0.13 -9.30 -8.11
C LYS A 111 -1.34 -9.14 -7.71
N GLU A 112 -1.76 -9.78 -6.64
CA GLU A 112 -3.13 -9.68 -6.12
C GLU A 112 -3.43 -8.30 -5.54
N VAL A 113 -2.51 -7.73 -4.73
CA VAL A 113 -2.63 -6.35 -4.24
C VAL A 113 -2.72 -5.36 -5.40
N LYS A 114 -1.91 -5.57 -6.45
CA LYS A 114 -1.97 -4.74 -7.66
C LYS A 114 -3.36 -4.78 -8.30
N ALA A 115 -3.96 -5.96 -8.45
CA ALA A 115 -5.29 -6.11 -9.06
C ALA A 115 -6.34 -5.32 -8.27
N LYS A 116 -6.37 -5.50 -6.94
CA LYS A 116 -7.30 -4.77 -6.05
C LYS A 116 -7.09 -3.25 -6.09
N PHE A 117 -5.84 -2.78 -6.17
CA PHE A 117 -5.53 -1.35 -6.30
C PHE A 117 -5.95 -0.78 -7.66
N GLU A 118 -5.76 -1.51 -8.75
CA GLU A 118 -6.20 -1.09 -10.08
C GLU A 118 -7.74 -1.04 -10.17
N GLU A 119 -8.43 -2.00 -9.59
CA GLU A 119 -9.90 -1.99 -9.49
C GLU A 119 -10.39 -0.77 -8.70
N ARG A 120 -9.85 -0.55 -7.50
CA ARG A 120 -10.23 0.61 -6.68
C ARG A 120 -9.93 1.93 -7.38
N PHE A 121 -8.80 2.04 -8.09
CA PHE A 121 -8.47 3.25 -8.86
C PHE A 121 -9.48 3.52 -9.98
N LYS A 122 -9.92 2.48 -10.70
CA LYS A 122 -10.93 2.61 -11.77
C LYS A 122 -12.28 3.11 -11.26
N THR A 123 -12.65 2.81 -10.01
CA THR A 123 -13.88 3.36 -9.40
C THR A 123 -13.81 4.86 -9.13
N GLY A 124 -12.64 5.50 -9.27
CA GLY A 124 -12.45 6.93 -9.01
C GLY A 124 -12.45 7.32 -7.53
N LYS A 125 -12.56 6.35 -6.61
CA LYS A 125 -12.49 6.55 -5.16
C LYS A 125 -11.05 6.69 -4.67
N ASN A 126 -10.88 7.21 -3.45
CA ASN A 126 -9.57 7.36 -2.78
C ASN A 126 -8.52 8.08 -3.66
N ARG A 127 -8.92 9.15 -4.37
CA ARG A 127 -8.05 9.92 -5.29
C ARG A 127 -6.72 10.34 -4.67
N TRP A 128 -6.74 10.74 -3.39
CA TRP A 128 -5.53 11.10 -2.66
C TRP A 128 -4.55 9.94 -2.60
N PHE A 129 -5.00 8.70 -2.35
CA PHE A 129 -4.12 7.53 -2.23
C PHE A 129 -3.38 7.22 -3.53
N PHE A 130 -4.06 7.31 -4.67
CA PHE A 130 -3.50 7.01 -5.99
C PHE A 130 -2.78 8.18 -6.66
N SER A 131 -2.84 9.38 -6.08
CA SER A 131 -2.09 10.54 -6.57
C SER A 131 -0.70 10.59 -5.94
N LYS A 132 0.35 10.77 -6.76
CA LYS A 132 1.73 10.87 -6.27
C LYS A 132 1.89 12.09 -5.34
N LEU A 133 2.54 11.90 -4.20
CA LEU A 133 2.95 13.00 -3.32
C LEU A 133 4.07 13.82 -3.99
N ARG A 134 4.00 15.14 -3.88
CA ARG A 134 5.04 16.06 -4.37
C ARG A 134 5.81 16.58 -3.16
N PHE A 135 7.10 16.32 -3.13
CA PHE A 135 8.07 16.74 -2.14
C PHE A 135 9.43 16.80 -2.85
#